data_AF-A0A1F4TJ41-F1
#
_entry.id   AF-A0A1F4TJ41-F1
#
_cell.length_a   1.000
_cell.length_b   1.000
_cell.length_c   1.000
_cell.angle_alpha   90.00
_cell.angle_beta   90.00
_cell.angle_gamma   90.00
#
_symmetry.space_group_name_H-M   'P 1'
#
loop_
_entity.id
_entity.type
_entity.pdbx_description
1 polymer ?
#
loop_
_entity_poly.entity_id
_entity_poly.type
_entity_poly.pdbx_seq_one_letter_code
_entity_poly.pdbx_strand_id
1 'polypeptide(L)' 'MNDWGATLIQITNLSPTFKGAAVTIVGLLALLFASWMHKRWQEPLKGGFLVFIGISIFIVFYGLFLLIMRPEWWKLPY' A
#
# COMPACT_ATOMS: atom_id res chain seq x y z
N MET A 1 6.30 22.82 19.83
CA MET A 1 5.91 21.47 19.36
C MET A 1 7.21 20.70 19.21
N ASN A 2 7.36 19.54 19.86
CA ASN A 2 8.62 18.77 19.81
C ASN A 2 9.04 18.52 18.36
N ASP A 3 10.25 18.92 17.98
CA ASP A 3 10.80 18.83 16.61
C ASP A 3 10.67 17.43 16.00
N TRP A 4 10.63 16.40 16.87
CA TRP A 4 10.37 15.01 16.52
C TRP A 4 9.02 14.76 15.84
N GLY A 5 7.94 15.41 16.32
CA GLY A 5 6.60 15.26 15.75
C GLY A 5 6.49 15.89 14.36
N ALA A 6 7.10 17.06 14.18
CA ALA A 6 7.14 17.74 12.88
C ALA A 6 7.98 16.95 11.86
N THR A 7 9.12 16.38 12.28
CA THR A 7 9.99 15.56 11.43
C THR A 7 9.29 14.27 10.98
N LEU A 8 8.55 13.59 11.86
CA LEU A 8 7.77 12.40 11.50
C LEU A 8 6.68 12.71 10.47
N ILE A 9 5.96 13.82 10.65
CA ILE A 9 4.93 14.26 9.70
C ILE A 9 5.57 14.58 8.34
N GLN A 10 6.71 15.26 8.32
CA GLN A 10 7.43 15.53 7.07
C GLN A 10 7.88 14.23 6.37
N ILE A 11 8.46 13.27 7.09
CA ILE A 11 8.92 12.01 6.49
C ILE A 11 7.72 11.22 5.94
N THR A 12 6.65 11.07 6.72
CA THR A 12 5.47 10.31 6.29
C THR A 12 4.76 10.97 5.10
N ASN A 13 4.77 12.30 5.02
CA ASN A 13 4.00 13.03 4.02
C ASN A 13 4.81 13.42 2.77
N LEU A 14 6.14 13.56 2.86
CA LEU A 14 6.99 14.00 1.75
C LEU A 14 7.87 12.89 1.19
N SER A 15 8.12 11.79 1.91
CA SER A 15 9.02 10.75 1.43
C SER A 15 8.35 9.80 0.42
N PRO A 16 8.83 9.75 -0.84
CA PRO A 16 8.44 8.76 -1.83
C PRO A 16 8.54 7.33 -1.33
N THR A 17 9.63 7.05 -0.62
CA THR A 17 9.99 5.71 -0.18
C THR A 17 9.08 5.26 0.95
N PHE A 18 8.72 6.17 1.85
CA PHE A 18 7.76 5.85 2.92
C PHE A 18 6.38 5.53 2.34
N LYS A 19 5.87 6.37 1.42
CA LYS A 19 4.56 6.16 0.79
C LYS A 19 4.53 4.86 -0.01
N GLY A 20 5.53 4.63 -0.86
CA GLY A 20 5.62 3.40 -1.65
C GLY A 20 5.71 2.15 -0.76
N ALA A 21 6.53 2.19 0.30
CA ALA A 21 6.67 1.08 1.24
C ALA A 21 5.37 0.84 2.02
N ALA A 22 4.73 1.89 2.54
CA ALA A 22 3.48 1.78 3.29
C ALA A 22 2.36 1.18 2.42
N VAL A 23 2.18 1.68 1.19
CA VAL A 23 1.18 1.17 0.24
C VAL A 23 1.45 -0.30 -0.10
N THR A 24 2.72 -0.65 -0.35
CA THR A 24 3.12 -2.04 -0.62
C THR A 24 2.79 -2.96 0.55
N ILE A 25 3.11 -2.55 1.78
CA ILE A 25 2.83 -3.32 3.00
C ILE A 25 1.32 -3.51 3.18
N VAL A 26 0.51 -2.46 2.99
CA VAL A 26 -0.96 -2.55 3.07
C VAL A 26 -1.50 -3.55 2.04
N GLY A 27 -1.02 -3.49 0.79
CA GLY A 27 -1.41 -4.45 -0.24
C GLY A 27 -1.03 -5.90 0.12
N LEU A 28 0.17 -6.12 0.66
CA LEU A 28 0.61 -7.45 1.10
C LEU A 28 -0.22 -7.98 2.27
N LEU A 29 -0.57 -7.12 3.24
CA LEU A 29 -1.46 -7.48 4.35
C LEU A 29 -2.86 -7.83 3.84
N ALA A 30 -3.37 -7.11 2.85
CA ALA A 30 -4.66 -7.43 2.23
C ALA A 30 -4.62 -8.80 1.50
N LEU A 31 -3.53 -9.13 0.83
CA LEU A 31 -3.34 -10.45 0.22
C LEU A 31 -3.19 -11.58 1.25
N LEU A 32 -2.47 -11.33 2.35
CA LEU A 32 -2.37 -12.27 3.47
C LEU A 32 -3.74 -12.50 4.11
N PHE A 33 -4.52 -11.43 4.27
CA PHE A 33 -5.90 -11.50 4.75
C PHE A 33 -6.79 -12.30 3.80
N ALA A 34 -6.72 -12.07 2.49
CA ALA A 34 -7.43 -12.88 1.49
C ALA A 34 -7.04 -14.36 1.59
N SER A 35 -5.74 -14.65 1.67
CA SER A 35 -5.22 -16.02 1.80
C SER A 35 -5.71 -16.69 3.08
N TRP A 36 -5.72 -15.96 4.19
CA TRP A 36 -6.25 -16.45 5.46
C TRP A 36 -7.76 -16.70 5.40
N MET A 37 -8.54 -15.78 4.84
CA MET A 37 -9.98 -15.94 4.61
C MET A 37 -10.29 -17.16 3.76
N HIS A 38 -9.57 -17.34 2.65
CA HIS A 38 -9.76 -18.49 1.77
C HIS A 38 -9.44 -19.82 2.49
N LYS A 39 -8.33 -19.88 3.24
CA LYS A 39 -7.93 -21.10 3.96
C LYS A 39 -8.82 -21.43 5.16
N ARG A 40 -9.19 -20.42 5.96
CA ARG A 40 -9.86 -20.62 7.24
C ARG A 40 -11.39 -20.63 7.13
N TRP A 41 -11.95 -19.82 6.22
CA TRP A 41 -13.38 -19.63 6.06
C TRP A 41 -13.92 -20.28 4.78
N GLN A 42 -13.04 -20.87 3.96
CA GLN A 42 -13.37 -21.46 2.67
C GLN A 42 -14.16 -20.50 1.77
N GLU A 43 -13.82 -19.20 1.85
CA GLU A 43 -14.50 -18.16 1.10
C GLU A 43 -14.48 -18.54 -0.39
N PRO A 44 -15.65 -18.68 -1.03
CA PRO A 44 -15.72 -19.10 -2.42
C PRO A 44 -15.12 -18.01 -3.30
N LEU A 45 -14.40 -18.42 -4.35
CA LEU A 45 -13.80 -17.52 -5.35
C LEU A 45 -14.88 -16.88 -6.25
N LYS A 46 -15.84 -16.18 -5.64
CA LYS A 46 -16.89 -15.41 -6.32
C LYS A 46 -16.35 -14.06 -6.75
N GLY A 47 -17.07 -13.39 -7.64
CA GLY A 47 -16.65 -12.12 -8.25
C GLY A 47 -16.15 -11.08 -7.25
N GLY A 48 -16.85 -10.87 -6.13
CA GLY A 48 -16.42 -9.90 -5.11
C GLY A 48 -15.07 -10.21 -4.48
N PHE A 49 -14.80 -11.48 -4.16
CA PHE A 49 -13.54 -11.91 -3.57
C PHE A 49 -12.38 -11.84 -4.59
N LEU A 50 -12.65 -12.18 -5.86
CA LEU A 50 -11.69 -12.01 -6.95
C LEU A 50 -11.34 -10.54 -7.20
N VAL A 51 -12.33 -9.65 -7.15
CA VAL A 51 -12.10 -8.20 -7.25
C VAL A 51 -11.24 -7.71 -6.09
N PHE A 52 -11.51 -8.16 -4.86
CA PHE A 52 -10.69 -7.82 -3.70
C PHE A 52 -9.22 -8.26 -3.88
N ILE A 53 -8.99 -9.50 -4.32
CA ILE A 53 -7.64 -9.99 -4.63
C ILE A 53 -7.00 -9.13 -5.72
N GLY A 54 -7.72 -8.85 -6.81
CA GLY A 54 -7.22 -8.05 -7.92
C GLY A 54 -6.82 -6.63 -7.49
N ILE A 55 -7.65 -5.96 -6.69
CA ILE A 55 -7.34 -4.64 -6.11
C ILE A 55 -6.11 -4.73 -5.20
N SER A 56 -6.03 -5.76 -4.36
CA SER A 56 -4.90 -5.94 -3.46
C SER A 56 -3.59 -6.14 -4.23
N ILE A 57 -3.59 -6.95 -5.29
CA ILE A 57 -2.46 -7.13 -6.20
C ILE A 57 -2.09 -5.80 -6.85
N PHE A 58 -3.08 -5.06 -7.37
CA PHE A 58 -2.86 -3.74 -7.97
C PHE A 58 -2.19 -2.77 -6.99
N ILE A 59 -2.64 -2.73 -5.73
CA ILE A 59 -2.06 -1.88 -4.68
C ILE A 59 -0.59 -2.26 -4.42
N VAL A 60 -0.25 -3.55 -4.36
CA VAL A 60 1.14 -4.00 -4.20
C VAL A 60 2.01 -3.53 -5.37
N PHE A 61 1.59 -3.78 -6.61
CA PHE A 61 2.34 -3.35 -7.79
C PHE A 61 2.49 -1.85 -7.86
N TYR A 62 1.44 -1.12 -7.51
CA TYR A 62 1.47 0.32 -7.45
C TYR A 62 2.44 0.84 -6.39
N GLY A 63 2.44 0.27 -5.18
CA GLY A 63 3.42 0.59 -4.15
C GLY A 63 4.86 0.29 -4.59
N LEU A 64 5.10 -0.83 -5.26
CA LEU A 64 6.41 -1.18 -5.83
C LEU A 64 6.82 -0.21 -6.95
N PHE A 65 5.90 0.18 -7.82
CA PHE A 65 6.13 1.18 -8.85
C PHE A 65 6.57 2.52 -8.24
N LEU A 66 5.90 2.95 -7.16
CA LEU A 66 6.28 4.15 -6.41
C LEU A 66 7.69 4.05 -5.82
N LEU A 67 8.10 2.88 -5.35
CA LEU A 67 9.44 2.64 -4.80
C LEU A 67 10.54 2.64 -5.88
N ILE A 68 10.28 1.99 -7.02
CA ILE A 68 11.25 1.77 -8.09
C ILE A 68 11.40 3.04 -8.95
N MET A 69 10.29 3.57 -9.44
CA MET A 69 10.31 4.73 -10.34
C MET A 69 10.45 6.05 -9.60
N ARG A 70 10.26 6.05 -8.27
CA ARG A 70 10.23 7.26 -7.43
C ARG A 70 9.49 8.42 -8.09
N PRO A 71 8.27 8.22 -8.59
CA PRO A 71 7.58 9.29 -9.25
C PRO A 71 7.37 10.41 -8.22
N GLU A 72 7.80 11.63 -8.53
CA GLU A 72 7.55 12.81 -7.69
C GLU A 72 6.20 13.46 -8.03
N TRP A 73 5.29 12.73 -8.67
CA TRP A 73 3.94 13.19 -9.05
C TRP A 73 3.09 13.74 -7.88
N TRP A 74 3.37 13.37 -6.63
CA TRP A 74 2.75 13.98 -5.43
C TRP A 74 3.45 15.25 -4.95
N LYS A 75 4.65 15.54 -5.45
CA LYS A 75 5.39 16.76 -5.14
C LYS A 75 4.73 17.81 -6.00
N LEU A 76 4.04 18.73 -5.33
CA LEU A 76 3.49 19.89 -6.02
C LEU A 76 4.63 20.60 -6.76
N PRO A 77 4.38 21.18 -7.94
CA PRO A 77 5.42 21.81 -8.76
C PRO A 77 5.84 23.17 -8.19
N TYR A 78 6.36 23.19 -6.95
CA TYR A 78 6.99 24.36 -6.32
C TYR A 78 8.11 23.89 -5.40
#